data_AF-A0A6L6XQU4-F1
#
_entry.id   AF-A0A6L6XQU4-F1
#
_cell.length_a   1.000
_cell.length_b   1.000
_cell.length_c   1.000
_cell.angle_alpha   90.00
_cell.angle_beta   90.00
_cell.angle_gamma   90.00
#
_symmetry.space_group_name_H-M   'P 1'
#
loop_
_entity.id
_entity.type
_entity.pdbx_description
1 polymer ?
#
loop_
_entity_poly.entity_id
_entity_poly.type
_entity_poly.pdbx_seq_one_letter_code
_entity_poly.pdbx_strand_id
1 'polypeptide(L)'
;MAAPALVALAHGSRDPRSAATIKALVDEVKAMRPDLKVETAFLELSKPSFQTVVDRLVKAGHEEIVVVPLLLTEAYHATVDVPQAIAEATQRHPGLQVRATAVLGLEPRFLEVLDVRMREALSASRVRELDALVLAAAGSSDPLANQAVARLARVWGARHKLPVVAAYASAAPPAAGEAVRQFRAEGRRHIAVASLFLAPGFLPDRAAELALEAGAVAVSEPLGAHPELARTILARYAVGAVELVPV
;
A
#
# COMPACT_ATOMS: atom_id res chain seq x y z
N MET A 1 20.42 -3.76 24.93
CA MET A 1 19.08 -4.23 24.53
C MET A 1 19.13 -4.53 23.04
N ALA A 2 18.54 -5.63 22.59
CA ALA A 2 18.44 -5.93 21.17
C ALA A 2 17.47 -4.94 20.50
N ALA A 3 17.67 -4.60 19.23
CA ALA A 3 16.73 -3.74 18.52
C ALA A 3 15.32 -4.38 18.49
N PRO A 4 14.23 -3.59 18.63
CA PRO A 4 12.86 -4.10 18.52
C PRO A 4 12.66 -4.85 17.21
N ALA A 5 11.95 -5.98 17.23
CA ALA A 5 11.60 -6.69 16.01
C ALA A 5 10.61 -5.86 15.17
N LEU A 6 10.75 -5.86 13.85
CA LEU A 6 9.83 -5.22 12.93
C LEU A 6 8.80 -6.24 12.44
N VAL A 7 7.51 -5.96 12.64
CA VAL A 7 6.41 -6.72 12.03
C VAL A 7 5.75 -5.86 10.98
N ALA A 8 5.94 -6.23 9.71
CA ALA A 8 5.27 -5.61 8.58
C ALA A 8 3.88 -6.24 8.44
N LEU A 9 2.84 -5.48 8.82
CA LEU A 9 1.48 -5.98 8.99
C LEU A 9 0.60 -5.57 7.81
N ALA A 10 0.25 -6.53 6.96
CA ALA A 10 -0.77 -6.32 5.94
C ALA A 10 -2.16 -6.76 6.44
N HIS A 11 -3.22 -6.26 5.83
CA HIS A 11 -4.57 -6.76 6.13
C HIS A 11 -4.71 -8.22 5.69
N GLY A 12 -4.21 -8.54 4.49
CA GLY A 12 -4.27 -9.86 3.87
C GLY A 12 -5.36 -9.95 2.80
N SER A 13 -5.29 -11.00 2.00
CA SER A 13 -6.17 -11.21 0.85
C SER A 13 -6.36 -12.69 0.59
N ARG A 14 -7.49 -13.04 -0.03
CA ARG A 14 -7.70 -14.39 -0.58
C ARG A 14 -6.87 -14.64 -1.83
N ASP A 15 -6.41 -13.59 -2.50
CA ASP A 15 -5.53 -13.70 -3.65
C ASP A 15 -4.08 -13.99 -3.22
N PRO A 16 -3.49 -15.12 -3.62
CA PRO A 16 -2.13 -15.47 -3.23
C PRO A 16 -1.06 -14.51 -3.77
N ARG A 17 -1.31 -13.80 -4.89
CA ARG A 17 -0.39 -12.80 -5.44
C ARG A 17 -0.20 -11.63 -4.48
N SER A 18 -1.23 -11.29 -3.71
CA SER A 18 -1.14 -10.25 -2.69
C SER A 18 -0.14 -10.65 -1.61
N ALA A 19 -0.31 -11.83 -1.01
CA ALA A 19 0.60 -12.32 0.03
C ALA A 19 2.04 -12.52 -0.50
N ALA A 20 2.21 -12.97 -1.74
CA ALA A 20 3.52 -13.07 -2.38
C ALA A 20 4.19 -11.70 -2.54
N THR A 21 3.44 -10.68 -2.96
CA THR A 21 3.95 -9.30 -3.11
C THR A 21 4.37 -8.71 -1.77
N ILE A 22 3.58 -8.92 -0.71
CA ILE A 22 3.93 -8.45 0.64
C ILE A 22 5.20 -9.15 1.16
N LYS A 23 5.35 -10.45 0.93
CA LYS A 23 6.56 -11.19 1.30
C LYS A 23 7.79 -10.66 0.55
N ALA A 24 7.68 -10.47 -0.76
CA ALA A 24 8.75 -9.88 -1.57
C ALA A 24 9.12 -8.47 -1.06
N LEU A 25 8.15 -7.65 -0.68
CA LEU A 25 8.41 -6.34 -0.09
C LEU A 25 9.15 -6.43 1.25
N VAL A 26 8.81 -7.41 2.08
CA VAL A 26 9.55 -7.67 3.34
C VAL A 26 10.96 -8.20 3.07
N ASP A 27 11.14 -8.98 2.01
CA ASP A 27 12.47 -9.46 1.61
C ASP A 27 13.36 -8.30 1.13
N GLU A 28 12.80 -7.29 0.45
CA GLU A 28 13.50 -6.02 0.15
C GLU A 28 13.93 -5.29 1.43
N VAL A 29 13.07 -5.24 2.45
CA VAL A 29 13.41 -4.63 3.76
C VAL A 29 14.55 -5.40 4.42
N LYS A 30 14.51 -6.73 4.41
CA LYS A 30 15.57 -7.60 4.97
C LYS A 30 16.89 -7.43 4.21
N ALA A 31 16.84 -7.28 2.89
CA ALA A 31 18.03 -7.02 2.09
C ALA A 31 18.69 -5.68 2.46
N MET A 32 17.89 -4.65 2.77
CA MET A 32 18.40 -3.36 3.21
C MET A 32 18.88 -3.33 4.67
N ARG A 33 18.32 -4.18 5.54
CA ARG A 33 18.67 -4.30 6.96
C ARG A 33 18.81 -5.76 7.40
N PRO A 34 19.91 -6.45 7.00
CA PRO A 34 20.12 -7.86 7.34
C PRO A 34 20.28 -8.11 8.85
N ASP A 35 20.63 -7.08 9.61
CA ASP A 35 20.79 -7.08 11.06
C ASP A 35 19.45 -7.01 11.81
N LEU A 36 18.38 -6.57 11.15
CA LEU A 36 17.07 -6.37 11.77
C LEU A 36 16.21 -7.63 11.67
N LYS A 37 15.58 -8.03 12.78
CA LYS A 37 14.55 -9.06 12.76
C LYS A 37 13.28 -8.50 12.13
N VAL A 38 12.98 -8.90 10.90
CA VAL A 38 11.80 -8.47 10.15
C VAL A 38 10.89 -9.67 9.86
N GLU A 39 9.62 -9.57 10.25
CA GLU A 39 8.60 -10.58 10.00
C GLU A 39 7.42 -10.01 9.21
N THR A 40 6.84 -10.82 8.33
CA THR A 40 5.57 -10.52 7.66
C THR A 40 4.43 -11.10 8.48
N ALA A 41 3.40 -10.30 8.73
CA ALA A 41 2.16 -10.74 9.35
C ALA A 41 0.93 -10.27 8.57
N PHE A 42 -0.18 -10.99 8.77
CA PHE A 42 -1.48 -10.62 8.23
C PHE A 42 -2.51 -10.52 9.36
N LEU A 43 -3.41 -9.54 9.27
CA LEU A 43 -4.56 -9.45 10.16
C LEU A 43 -5.52 -10.61 9.89
N GLU A 44 -5.88 -10.81 8.63
CA GLU A 44 -6.86 -11.81 8.19
C GLU A 44 -6.49 -12.41 6.82
N LEU A 45 -7.24 -13.43 6.38
CA LEU A 45 -7.24 -14.01 5.01
C LEU A 45 -5.93 -14.64 4.50
N SER A 46 -4.80 -14.37 5.15
CA SER A 46 -3.46 -14.77 4.75
C SER A 46 -2.68 -15.24 5.98
N LYS A 47 -1.61 -15.99 5.74
CA LYS A 47 -0.75 -16.56 6.80
C LYS A 47 0.71 -16.13 6.62
N PRO A 48 1.46 -15.98 7.74
CA PRO A 48 1.04 -16.20 9.13
C PRO A 48 0.18 -15.06 9.70
N SER A 49 -0.69 -15.37 10.67
CA SER A 49 -1.45 -14.32 11.38
C SER A 49 -0.54 -13.49 12.29
N PHE A 50 -0.96 -12.27 12.60
CA PHE A 50 -0.25 -11.39 13.54
C PHE A 50 0.06 -12.08 14.87
N GLN A 51 -0.93 -12.73 15.49
CA GLN A 51 -0.74 -13.43 16.76
C GLN A 51 0.32 -14.55 16.66
N THR A 52 0.30 -15.34 15.58
CA THR A 52 1.30 -16.40 15.36
C THR A 52 2.72 -15.84 15.19
N VAL A 53 2.87 -14.68 14.56
CA VAL A 53 4.18 -14.03 14.40
C VAL A 53 4.68 -13.52 15.74
N VAL A 54 3.82 -12.85 16.53
CA VAL A 54 4.17 -12.39 17.88
C VAL A 54 4.62 -13.56 18.76
N ASP A 55 3.89 -14.68 18.76
CA ASP A 55 4.24 -15.86 19.56
C ASP A 55 5.65 -16.39 19.25
N ARG A 56 6.01 -16.38 17.96
CA ARG A 56 7.34 -16.81 17.51
C ARG A 56 8.42 -15.83 17.95
N LEU A 57 8.16 -14.52 17.91
CA LEU A 57 9.10 -13.48 18.33
C LEU A 57 9.33 -13.54 19.84
N VAL A 58 8.27 -13.66 20.64
CA VAL A 58 8.38 -13.84 22.10
C VAL A 58 9.16 -15.10 22.44
N LYS A 59 8.84 -16.23 21.79
CA LYS A 59 9.59 -17.49 21.99
C LYS A 59 11.06 -17.37 21.62
N ALA A 60 11.41 -16.48 20.69
CA ALA A 60 12.79 -16.18 20.31
C ALA A 60 13.47 -15.14 21.23
N GLY A 61 12.79 -14.66 22.27
CA GLY A 61 13.34 -13.74 23.27
C GLY A 61 13.17 -12.26 22.93
N HIS A 62 12.30 -11.89 21.98
CA HIS A 62 11.98 -10.48 21.73
C HIS A 62 10.95 -9.97 22.73
N GLU A 63 11.31 -8.90 23.43
CA GLU A 63 10.45 -8.19 24.39
C GLU A 63 9.81 -6.93 23.79
N GLU A 64 10.34 -6.44 22.67
CA GLU A 64 9.93 -5.21 21.99
C GLU A 64 9.62 -5.49 20.51
N ILE A 65 8.45 -5.03 20.05
CA ILE A 65 7.98 -5.18 18.67
C ILE A 65 7.47 -3.83 18.15
N VAL A 66 7.96 -3.44 16.98
CA VAL A 66 7.43 -2.32 16.21
C VAL A 66 6.60 -2.87 15.05
N VAL A 67 5.34 -2.49 14.99
CA VAL A 67 4.39 -2.87 13.94
C VAL A 67 4.30 -1.75 12.91
N VAL A 68 4.55 -2.09 11.65
CA VAL A 68 4.38 -1.18 10.52
C VAL A 68 3.19 -1.62 9.68
N PRO A 69 2.04 -0.95 9.76
CA PRO A 69 0.87 -1.27 8.95
C PRO A 69 1.11 -0.92 7.47
N LEU A 70 0.94 -1.91 6.59
CA LEU A 70 1.16 -1.79 5.15
C LEU A 70 -0.09 -1.26 4.43
N LEU A 71 -0.58 -0.10 4.85
CA LEU A 71 -1.77 0.57 4.33
C LEU A 71 -1.39 1.92 3.70
N LEU A 72 -1.97 2.24 2.54
CA LEU A 72 -1.69 3.50 1.81
C LEU A 72 -2.56 4.67 2.31
N THR A 73 -3.72 4.38 2.86
CA THR A 73 -4.62 5.37 3.47
C THR A 73 -4.96 4.96 4.89
N GLU A 74 -5.19 5.95 5.75
CA GLU A 74 -5.79 5.73 7.06
C GLU A 74 -7.28 5.43 6.84
N ALA A 75 -7.60 4.16 6.63
CA ALA A 75 -8.98 3.68 6.63
C ALA A 75 -9.33 3.10 8.00
N TYR A 76 -10.62 2.85 8.24
CA TYR A 76 -11.15 2.26 9.48
C TYR A 76 -10.31 1.09 10.04
N HIS A 77 -9.80 0.22 9.17
CA HIS A 77 -8.96 -0.93 9.55
C HIS A 77 -7.63 -0.55 10.23
N ALA A 78 -7.05 0.61 9.89
CA ALA A 78 -5.83 1.10 10.53
C ALA A 78 -6.09 1.56 11.97
N THR A 79 -7.27 2.13 12.24
CA THR A 79 -7.60 2.76 13.53
C THR A 79 -8.31 1.83 14.51
N VAL A 80 -8.82 0.69 14.03
CA VAL A 80 -9.54 -0.30 14.86
C VAL A 80 -8.82 -1.65 14.92
N ASP A 81 -8.58 -2.28 13.77
CA ASP A 81 -8.13 -3.68 13.74
C ASP A 81 -6.69 -3.84 14.22
N VAL A 82 -5.80 -2.90 13.86
CA VAL A 82 -4.40 -2.94 14.30
C VAL A 82 -4.29 -2.74 15.81
N PRO A 83 -4.89 -1.71 16.44
CA PRO A 83 -4.91 -1.58 17.89
C PRO A 83 -5.52 -2.80 18.61
N GLN A 84 -6.61 -3.37 18.09
CA GLN A 84 -7.22 -4.56 18.68
C GLN A 84 -6.27 -5.76 18.64
N ALA A 85 -5.66 -6.04 17.49
CA ALA A 85 -4.71 -7.15 17.34
C ALA A 85 -3.50 -6.99 18.27
N ILE A 86 -3.03 -5.75 18.47
CA ILE A 86 -1.97 -5.43 19.43
C ILE A 86 -2.43 -5.66 20.87
N ALA A 87 -3.61 -5.20 21.25
CA ALA A 87 -4.15 -5.41 22.60
C ALA A 87 -4.26 -6.90 22.94
N GLU A 88 -4.76 -7.71 22.00
CA GLU A 88 -4.82 -9.17 22.14
C GLU A 88 -3.41 -9.79 22.30
N ALA A 89 -2.43 -9.33 21.53
CA ALA A 89 -1.05 -9.80 21.63
C ALA A 89 -0.42 -9.48 23.00
N THR A 90 -0.60 -8.26 23.49
CA THR A 90 -0.06 -7.80 24.78
C THR A 90 -0.76 -8.48 25.97
N GLN A 91 -2.06 -8.79 25.87
CA GLN A 91 -2.77 -9.56 26.90
C GLN A 91 -2.24 -11.01 27.01
N ARG A 92 -1.87 -11.62 25.88
CA ARG A 92 -1.34 -13.00 25.85
C ARG A 92 0.10 -13.10 26.32
N HIS A 93 0.87 -12.01 26.20
CA HIS A 93 2.30 -11.97 26.57
C HIS A 93 2.59 -10.81 27.53
N PRO A 94 2.36 -10.99 28.84
CA PRO A 94 2.66 -9.97 29.84
C PRO A 94 4.12 -9.53 29.78
N GLY A 95 4.36 -8.22 29.71
CA GLY A 95 5.71 -7.62 29.60
C GLY A 95 6.19 -7.34 28.18
N LEU A 96 5.49 -7.85 27.15
CA LEU A 96 5.77 -7.51 25.76
C LEU A 96 5.36 -6.07 25.47
N GLN A 97 6.28 -5.28 24.92
CA GLN A 97 6.00 -3.94 24.41
C GLN A 97 5.76 -3.99 22.90
N VAL A 98 4.58 -3.54 22.47
CA VAL A 98 4.21 -3.51 21.05
C VAL A 98 3.79 -2.09 20.67
N ARG A 99 4.47 -1.50 19.69
CA ARG A 99 4.19 -0.15 19.19
C ARG A 99 3.75 -0.21 17.73
N ALA A 100 2.54 0.25 17.42
CA ALA A 100 2.17 0.56 16.06
C ALA A 100 2.76 1.91 15.63
N THR A 101 3.28 1.94 14.41
CA THR A 101 3.65 3.18 13.72
C THR A 101 2.46 3.73 12.94
N ALA A 102 2.59 4.95 12.42
CA ALA A 102 1.70 5.42 11.35
C ALA A 102 1.74 4.45 10.16
N VAL A 103 0.64 4.38 9.40
CA VAL A 103 0.59 3.59 8.16
C VAL A 103 1.65 4.04 7.15
N LEU A 104 1.90 3.27 6.08
CA LEU A 104 2.78 3.72 4.99
C LEU A 104 2.34 5.08 4.45
N GLY A 105 1.04 5.25 4.24
CA GLY A 105 0.45 6.52 3.83
C GLY A 105 0.70 6.85 2.36
N LEU A 106 0.18 7.99 1.93
CA LEU A 106 0.37 8.52 0.58
C LEU A 106 1.62 9.39 0.52
N GLU A 107 2.78 8.74 0.45
CA GLU A 107 4.07 9.44 0.37
C GLU A 107 4.29 10.04 -1.03
N PRO A 108 4.78 11.29 -1.16
CA PRO A 108 5.12 11.89 -2.46
C PRO A 108 6.11 11.04 -3.26
N ARG A 109 7.01 10.31 -2.58
CA ARG A 109 7.98 9.40 -3.21
C ARG A 109 7.32 8.23 -3.94
N PHE A 110 6.10 7.84 -3.55
CA PHE A 110 5.36 6.79 -4.27
C PHE A 110 4.92 7.23 -5.66
N LEU A 111 4.89 8.55 -5.94
CA LEU A 111 4.71 9.04 -7.30
C LEU A 111 5.85 8.62 -8.23
N GLU A 112 7.08 8.51 -7.72
CA GLU A 112 8.21 8.04 -8.52
C GLU A 112 8.07 6.55 -8.86
N VAL A 113 7.53 5.77 -7.92
CA VAL A 113 7.18 4.36 -8.16
C VAL A 113 6.07 4.25 -9.21
N LEU A 114 5.04 5.09 -9.09
CA LEU A 114 3.99 5.17 -10.11
C LEU A 114 4.56 5.56 -11.49
N ASP A 115 5.52 6.47 -11.56
CA ASP A 115 6.17 6.83 -12.83
C ASP A 115 6.87 5.62 -13.47
N VAL A 116 7.54 4.79 -12.66
CA VAL A 116 8.16 3.54 -13.13
C VAL A 116 7.08 2.59 -13.64
N ARG A 117 6.03 2.32 -12.86
CA ARG A 117 4.93 1.42 -13.25
C ARG A 117 4.21 1.89 -14.51
N MET A 118 4.01 3.20 -14.65
CA MET A 118 3.41 3.78 -15.84
C MET A 118 4.31 3.61 -17.05
N ARG A 119 5.62 3.88 -16.94
CA ARG A 119 6.55 3.67 -18.06
C ARG A 119 6.59 2.21 -18.51
N GLU A 120 6.60 1.27 -17.57
CA GLU A 120 6.52 -0.17 -17.85
C GLU A 120 5.25 -0.51 -18.64
N ALA A 121 4.08 -0.06 -18.18
CA ALA A 121 2.79 -0.32 -18.81
C ALA A 121 2.67 0.30 -20.20
N LEU A 122 3.10 1.54 -20.37
CA LEU A 122 3.07 2.23 -21.67
C LEU A 122 4.00 1.55 -22.68
N SER A 123 5.20 1.15 -22.24
CA SER A 123 6.14 0.41 -23.08
C SER A 123 5.55 -0.94 -23.52
N ALA A 124 4.95 -1.69 -22.60
CA ALA A 124 4.30 -2.97 -22.90
C ALA A 124 3.16 -2.82 -23.92
N SER A 125 2.35 -1.76 -23.79
CA SER A 125 1.25 -1.44 -24.72
C SER A 125 1.69 -0.67 -25.97
N ARG A 126 2.98 -0.38 -26.15
CA ARG A 126 3.53 0.43 -27.27
C ARG A 126 2.89 1.82 -27.40
N VAL A 127 2.47 2.40 -26.28
CA VAL A 127 1.87 3.74 -26.20
C VAL A 127 2.99 4.77 -26.06
N ARG A 128 2.98 5.79 -26.91
CA ARG A 128 4.04 6.83 -26.95
C ARG A 128 3.65 8.15 -26.30
N GLU A 129 2.35 8.41 -26.18
CA GLU A 129 1.82 9.65 -25.64
C GLU A 129 0.59 9.37 -24.80
N LEU A 130 0.32 10.27 -23.85
CA LEU A 130 -0.89 10.29 -23.05
C LEU A 130 -1.49 11.69 -23.08
N ASP A 131 -2.81 11.77 -23.12
CA ASP A 131 -3.57 13.02 -22.99
C ASP A 131 -4.44 13.07 -21.71
N ALA A 132 -4.48 11.97 -20.94
CA ALA A 132 -5.08 11.91 -19.61
C ALA A 132 -4.59 10.71 -18.79
N LEU A 133 -4.70 10.79 -17.45
CA LEU A 133 -4.47 9.66 -16.55
C LEU A 133 -5.59 9.54 -15.50
N VAL A 134 -6.05 8.32 -15.25
CA VAL A 134 -6.88 8.01 -14.08
C VAL A 134 -5.99 7.39 -13.01
N LEU A 135 -5.99 7.93 -11.79
CA LEU A 135 -5.34 7.32 -10.63
C LEU A 135 -6.35 6.45 -9.90
N ALA A 136 -6.29 5.13 -10.11
CA ALA A 136 -7.18 4.18 -9.47
C ALA A 136 -6.66 3.79 -8.08
N ALA A 137 -7.51 3.89 -7.07
CA ALA A 137 -7.24 3.49 -5.69
C ALA A 137 -8.37 2.61 -5.14
N ALA A 138 -8.21 2.03 -3.95
CA ALA A 138 -9.24 1.17 -3.35
C ALA A 138 -10.56 1.90 -3.10
N GLY A 139 -10.48 3.16 -2.62
CA GLY A 139 -11.64 3.90 -2.12
C GLY A 139 -11.94 3.62 -0.66
N SER A 140 -12.55 4.59 0.00
CA SER A 140 -12.90 4.54 1.42
C SER A 140 -14.29 5.14 1.63
N SER A 141 -14.98 4.71 2.69
CA SER A 141 -16.16 5.43 3.19
C SER A 141 -15.80 6.75 3.86
N ASP A 142 -14.54 6.92 4.29
CA ASP A 142 -14.02 8.19 4.79
C ASP A 142 -13.73 9.16 3.64
N PRO A 143 -14.43 10.31 3.56
CA PRO A 143 -14.18 11.31 2.54
C PRO A 143 -12.78 11.91 2.58
N LEU A 144 -12.13 11.99 3.74
CA LEU A 144 -10.78 12.57 3.88
C LEU A 144 -9.73 11.68 3.22
N ALA A 145 -9.83 10.36 3.41
CA ALA A 145 -8.98 9.39 2.70
C ALA A 145 -9.10 9.52 1.17
N ASN A 146 -10.32 9.65 0.64
CA ASN A 146 -10.54 9.86 -0.79
C ASN A 146 -9.98 11.21 -1.26
N GLN A 147 -10.17 12.28 -0.48
CA GLN A 147 -9.63 13.61 -0.80
C GLN A 147 -8.09 13.60 -0.85
N ALA A 148 -7.43 12.79 -0.02
CA ALA A 148 -5.97 12.62 -0.04
C ALA A 148 -5.52 11.98 -1.36
N VAL A 149 -6.21 10.95 -1.86
CA VAL A 149 -5.93 10.35 -3.18
C VAL A 149 -6.17 11.37 -4.30
N ALA A 150 -7.29 12.11 -4.26
CA ALA A 150 -7.57 13.16 -5.25
C ALA A 150 -6.53 14.30 -5.22
N ARG A 151 -5.91 14.58 -4.07
CA ARG A 151 -4.78 15.51 -3.97
C ARG A 151 -3.53 14.92 -4.63
N LEU A 152 -3.22 13.66 -4.37
CA LEU A 152 -2.08 12.97 -4.97
C LEU A 152 -2.19 12.93 -6.50
N ALA A 153 -3.39 12.64 -7.03
CA ALA A 153 -3.70 12.70 -8.46
C ALA A 153 -3.37 14.08 -9.07
N ARG A 154 -3.80 15.17 -8.41
CA ARG A 154 -3.50 16.54 -8.85
C ARG A 154 -2.01 16.87 -8.81
N VAL A 155 -1.29 16.41 -7.78
CA VAL A 155 0.17 16.62 -7.67
C VAL A 155 0.90 15.91 -8.81
N TRP A 156 0.54 14.65 -9.09
CA TRP A 156 1.10 13.91 -10.22
C TRP A 156 0.76 14.61 -11.55
N GLY A 157 -0.50 15.02 -11.74
CA GLY A 157 -0.92 15.74 -12.94
C GLY A 157 -0.15 17.05 -13.18
N ALA A 158 0.10 17.83 -12.12
CA ALA A 158 0.91 19.03 -12.22
C ALA A 158 2.36 18.75 -12.63
N ARG A 159 2.97 17.68 -12.09
CA ARG A 159 4.34 17.25 -12.45
C ARG A 159 4.45 16.86 -13.92
N HIS A 160 3.44 16.17 -14.45
CA HIS A 160 3.45 15.64 -15.83
C HIS A 160 2.73 16.52 -16.84
N LYS A 161 2.16 17.65 -16.42
CA LYS A 161 1.33 18.55 -17.24
C LYS A 161 0.21 17.79 -17.96
N LEU A 162 -0.43 16.88 -17.23
CA LEU A 162 -1.46 15.98 -17.74
C LEU A 162 -2.73 16.13 -16.91
N PRO A 163 -3.94 16.12 -17.50
CA PRO A 163 -5.18 15.99 -16.75
C PRO A 163 -5.21 14.65 -15.99
N VAL A 164 -5.42 14.72 -14.67
CA VAL A 164 -5.51 13.53 -13.82
C VAL A 164 -6.69 13.62 -12.89
N VAL A 165 -7.46 12.54 -12.82
CA VAL A 165 -8.55 12.36 -11.84
C VAL A 165 -8.32 11.11 -11.02
N ALA A 166 -8.76 11.15 -9.76
CA ALA A 166 -8.82 9.93 -8.94
C ALA A 166 -10.08 9.13 -9.28
N ALA A 167 -9.96 7.81 -9.24
CA ALA A 167 -11.06 6.87 -9.31
C ALA A 167 -10.89 5.80 -8.24
N TYR A 168 -12.00 5.20 -7.83
CA TYR A 168 -12.04 4.31 -6.68
C TYR A 168 -12.69 2.98 -7.04
N ALA A 169 -12.07 1.88 -6.64
CA ALA A 169 -12.56 0.52 -6.90
C ALA A 169 -13.76 0.15 -6.02
N SER A 170 -14.00 0.88 -4.93
CA SER A 170 -15.07 0.64 -3.97
C SER A 170 -15.43 1.93 -3.21
N ALA A 171 -16.55 1.90 -2.48
CA ALA A 171 -17.00 2.89 -1.49
C ALA A 171 -17.21 4.35 -1.96
N ALA A 172 -16.64 4.78 -3.07
CA ALA A 172 -16.75 6.12 -3.61
C ALA A 172 -16.77 6.11 -5.15
N PRO A 173 -17.48 7.02 -5.81
CA PRO A 173 -17.35 7.26 -7.25
C PRO A 173 -16.24 8.27 -7.56
N PRO A 174 -15.76 8.33 -8.81
CA PRO A 174 -16.11 7.45 -9.93
C PRO A 174 -15.32 6.13 -9.89
N ALA A 175 -15.87 5.07 -10.49
CA ALA A 175 -15.11 3.87 -10.81
C ALA A 175 -14.10 4.14 -11.94
N ALA A 176 -13.02 3.35 -12.04
CA ALA A 176 -11.96 3.58 -13.04
C ALA A 176 -12.52 3.66 -14.48
N GLY A 177 -13.40 2.73 -14.87
CA GLY A 177 -14.05 2.77 -16.18
C GLY A 177 -14.96 3.98 -16.40
N GLU A 178 -15.58 4.52 -15.36
CA GLU A 178 -16.40 5.74 -15.46
C GLU A 178 -15.52 6.97 -15.71
N ALA A 179 -14.40 7.10 -14.98
CA ALA A 179 -13.44 8.17 -15.18
C ALA A 179 -12.83 8.13 -16.59
N VAL A 180 -12.51 6.94 -17.11
CA VAL A 180 -12.05 6.78 -18.49
C VAL A 180 -13.13 7.22 -19.49
N ARG A 181 -14.39 6.81 -19.30
CA ARG A 181 -15.51 7.24 -20.17
C ARG A 181 -15.72 8.75 -20.13
N GLN A 182 -15.60 9.38 -18.96
CA GLN A 182 -15.68 10.82 -18.82
C GLN A 182 -14.59 11.53 -19.64
N PHE A 183 -13.34 11.09 -19.52
CA PHE A 183 -12.25 11.63 -20.33
C PHE A 183 -12.47 11.44 -21.84
N ARG A 184 -13.00 10.30 -22.26
CA ARG A 184 -13.37 10.09 -23.68
C ARG A 184 -14.48 11.03 -24.15
N ALA A 185 -15.46 11.33 -23.30
CA ALA A 185 -16.51 12.31 -23.60
C ALA A 185 -15.96 13.74 -23.74
N GLU A 186 -14.87 14.05 -23.04
CA GLU A 186 -14.10 15.31 -23.18
C GLU A 186 -13.16 15.31 -24.40
N GLY A 187 -13.19 14.26 -25.24
CA GLY A 187 -12.41 14.18 -26.48
C GLY A 187 -11.02 13.54 -26.36
N ARG A 188 -10.61 13.11 -25.16
CA ARG A 188 -9.31 12.43 -24.94
C ARG A 188 -9.32 11.01 -25.52
N ARG A 189 -8.18 10.58 -26.04
CA ARG A 189 -8.01 9.31 -26.76
C ARG A 189 -6.91 8.43 -26.18
N HIS A 190 -5.88 9.01 -25.57
CA HIS A 190 -4.73 8.30 -25.01
C HIS A 190 -4.76 8.35 -23.49
N ILE A 191 -5.74 7.64 -22.92
CA ILE A 191 -6.02 7.63 -21.48
C ILE A 191 -5.40 6.38 -20.88
N ALA A 192 -4.54 6.54 -19.88
CA ALA A 192 -4.02 5.41 -19.11
C ALA A 192 -4.51 5.43 -17.66
N VAL A 193 -4.38 4.29 -16.98
CA VAL A 193 -4.76 4.16 -15.57
C VAL A 193 -3.54 3.76 -14.74
N ALA A 194 -3.24 4.54 -13.71
CA ALA A 194 -2.21 4.23 -12.72
C ALA A 194 -2.85 3.51 -11.53
N SER A 195 -2.27 2.39 -11.12
CA SER A 195 -2.75 1.53 -10.04
C SER A 195 -2.10 1.92 -8.70
N LEU A 196 -2.78 2.74 -7.91
CA LEU A 196 -2.39 3.10 -6.54
C LEU A 196 -2.86 2.03 -5.54
N PHE A 197 -2.28 0.86 -5.67
CA PHE A 197 -2.48 -0.29 -4.79
C PHE A 197 -1.13 -0.86 -4.40
N LEU A 198 -1.03 -1.49 -3.22
CA LEU A 198 0.24 -2.08 -2.80
C LEU A 198 0.53 -3.40 -3.53
N ALA A 199 -0.49 -4.20 -3.81
CA ALA A 199 -0.34 -5.52 -4.41
C ALA A 199 -1.54 -5.89 -5.32
N PRO A 200 -1.37 -6.86 -6.24
CA PRO A 200 -2.47 -7.39 -7.06
C PRO A 200 -3.58 -8.05 -6.22
N GLY A 201 -4.77 -8.20 -6.82
CA GLY A 201 -5.93 -8.80 -6.18
C GLY A 201 -7.25 -8.29 -6.73
N PHE A 202 -8.36 -8.69 -6.12
CA PHE A 202 -9.70 -8.43 -6.66
C PHE A 202 -9.98 -6.97 -7.04
N LEU A 203 -9.68 -6.00 -6.15
CA LEU A 203 -9.96 -4.59 -6.40
C LEU A 203 -9.11 -3.97 -7.53
N PRO A 204 -7.76 -4.05 -7.52
CA PRO A 204 -6.95 -3.53 -8.62
C PRO A 204 -7.25 -4.23 -9.94
N ASP A 205 -7.47 -5.56 -9.92
CA ASP A 205 -7.80 -6.32 -11.13
C ASP A 205 -9.14 -5.87 -11.70
N ARG A 206 -10.17 -5.72 -10.86
CA ARG A 206 -11.47 -5.24 -11.32
C ARG A 206 -11.41 -3.81 -11.85
N ALA A 207 -10.62 -2.94 -11.21
CA ALA A 207 -10.40 -1.58 -11.70
C ALA A 207 -9.70 -1.56 -13.07
N ALA A 208 -8.71 -2.44 -13.27
CA ALA A 208 -8.00 -2.59 -14.54
C ALA A 208 -8.93 -3.10 -15.66
N GLU A 209 -9.71 -4.16 -15.39
CA GLU A 209 -10.71 -4.68 -16.33
C GLU A 209 -11.68 -3.59 -16.79
N LEU A 210 -12.32 -2.90 -15.84
CA LEU A 210 -13.29 -1.84 -16.13
C LEU A 210 -12.67 -0.67 -16.90
N ALA A 211 -11.40 -0.35 -16.64
CA ALA A 211 -10.68 0.69 -17.36
C ALA A 211 -10.40 0.30 -18.81
N LEU A 212 -9.93 -0.92 -19.04
CA LEU A 212 -9.64 -1.45 -20.39
C LEU A 212 -10.92 -1.57 -21.21
N GLU A 213 -12.00 -2.09 -20.62
CA GLU A 213 -13.34 -2.13 -21.24
C GLU A 213 -13.84 -0.74 -21.63
N ALA A 214 -13.52 0.28 -20.83
CA ALA A 214 -13.88 1.67 -21.11
C ALA A 214 -12.99 2.36 -22.17
N GLY A 215 -11.92 1.68 -22.61
CA GLY A 215 -11.01 2.16 -23.65
C GLY A 215 -9.73 2.83 -23.14
N ALA A 216 -9.26 2.49 -21.94
CA ALA A 216 -7.92 2.86 -21.51
C ALA A 216 -6.86 2.16 -22.39
N VAL A 217 -5.80 2.88 -22.77
CA VAL A 217 -4.75 2.36 -23.64
C VAL A 217 -3.68 1.55 -22.89
N ALA A 218 -3.58 1.77 -21.57
CA ALA A 218 -2.70 1.04 -20.68
C ALA A 218 -3.20 1.13 -19.23
N VAL A 219 -2.92 0.10 -18.44
CA VAL A 219 -3.11 0.10 -16.98
C VAL A 219 -1.80 -0.36 -16.34
N SER A 220 -1.32 0.36 -15.32
CA SER A 220 -0.11 -0.03 -14.61
C SER A 220 -0.34 -1.18 -13.65
N GLU A 221 0.70 -1.96 -13.41
CA GLU A 221 0.75 -2.82 -12.24
C GLU A 221 0.69 -2.00 -10.94
N PRO A 222 0.24 -2.59 -9.82
CA PRO A 222 0.34 -2.00 -8.48
C PRO A 222 1.79 -1.61 -8.11
N LEU A 223 1.94 -0.83 -7.03
CA LEU A 223 3.26 -0.38 -6.54
C LEU A 223 4.22 -1.56 -6.33
N GLY A 224 3.74 -2.64 -5.72
CA GLY A 224 4.47 -3.88 -5.53
C GLY A 224 5.63 -3.76 -4.54
N ALA A 225 6.56 -4.72 -4.62
CA ALA A 225 7.77 -4.79 -3.82
C ALA A 225 8.87 -3.85 -4.35
N HIS A 226 8.59 -2.56 -4.47
CA HIS A 226 9.58 -1.59 -4.94
C HIS A 226 10.47 -1.08 -3.78
N PRO A 227 11.80 -0.88 -3.97
CA PRO A 227 12.72 -0.43 -2.93
C PRO A 227 12.30 0.82 -2.16
N GLU A 228 11.63 1.78 -2.80
CA GLU A 228 11.08 2.95 -2.09
C GLU A 228 10.04 2.60 -1.02
N LEU A 229 9.20 1.58 -1.24
CA LEU A 229 8.25 1.13 -0.21
C LEU A 229 9.01 0.52 0.98
N ALA A 230 10.07 -0.25 0.71
CA ALA A 230 10.92 -0.83 1.75
C ALA A 230 11.64 0.26 2.57
N ARG A 231 12.12 1.32 1.92
CA ARG A 231 12.69 2.51 2.60
C ARG A 231 11.66 3.20 3.48
N THR A 232 10.42 3.34 3.02
CA THR A 232 9.34 3.91 3.85
C THR A 232 9.03 3.02 5.05
N ILE A 233 9.00 1.69 4.89
CA ILE A 233 8.82 0.75 6.02
C ILE A 233 9.92 0.97 7.07
N LEU A 234 11.18 1.08 6.65
CA LEU A 234 12.31 1.32 7.54
C LEU A 234 12.24 2.69 8.22
N ALA A 235 11.78 3.73 7.50
CA ALA A 235 11.57 5.05 8.08
C ALA A 235 10.48 5.05 9.16
N ARG A 236 9.34 4.38 8.90
CA ARG A 236 8.28 4.19 9.91
C ARG A 236 8.78 3.43 11.12
N TYR A 237 9.50 2.33 10.88
CA TYR A 237 10.13 1.54 11.94
C TYR A 237 11.07 2.38 12.81
N ALA A 238 11.94 3.19 12.21
CA ALA A 238 12.89 4.00 12.96
C ALA A 238 12.19 4.98 13.91
N VAL A 239 11.09 5.61 13.48
CA VAL A 239 10.27 6.46 14.35
C VAL A 239 9.66 5.65 15.50
N GLY A 240 9.03 4.51 15.19
CA GLY A 240 8.41 3.66 16.23
C GLY A 240 9.41 3.06 17.22
N ALA A 241 10.63 2.74 16.78
CA ALA A 241 11.68 2.21 17.64
C ALA A 241 12.21 3.25 18.62
N VAL A 242 12.33 4.53 18.20
CA VAL A 242 12.75 5.63 19.09
C VAL A 242 11.74 5.82 20.23
N GLU A 243 10.45 5.65 19.96
CA GLU A 243 9.39 5.81 20.97
C GLU A 243 9.37 4.68 22.03
N LEU A 244 10.09 3.58 21.81
CA LEU A 244 10.26 2.49 22.77
C LEU A 244 11.48 2.68 23.68
N VAL A 245 12.36 3.63 23.37
CA VAL A 245 13.52 3.91 24.22
C VAL A 245 13.05 4.63 25.49
N PRO A 246 13.27 4.08 26.69
CA PRO A 246 12.96 4.79 27.92
C PRO A 246 13.84 6.04 28.01
N VAL A 247 13.20 7.21 28.18
CA VAL A 247 13.87 8.50 28.41
C VAL A 247 14.32 8.60 29.87
#